data_AF-A0A353NDA3-F1
#
_entry.id   AF-A0A353NDA3-F1
#
_cell.length_a   1.000
_cell.length_b   1.000
_cell.length_c   1.000
_cell.angle_alpha   90.00
_cell.angle_beta   90.00
_cell.angle_gamma   90.00
#
_symmetry.space_group_name_H-M   'P 1'
#
loop_
_entity.id
_entity.type
_entity.pdbx_description
1 polymer ?
#
loop_
_entity_poly.entity_id
_entity_poly.type
_entity_poly.pdbx_seq_one_letter_code
_entity_poly.pdbx_strand_id
1 'polypeptide(L)' 'MRGVKECCLSCKFFRLVDAETGVCRVEKLAGGGYPTKQTDARCAKWRDSGQQYFIRVGWIKAQKADGPK' A
#
# COMPACT_ATOMS: atom_id res chain seq x y z
N MET A 1 13.33 10.73 14.60
CA MET A 1 12.15 9.88 14.29
C MET A 1 12.59 8.82 13.30
N ARG A 2 12.42 7.52 13.58
CA ARG A 2 12.71 6.46 12.60
C ARG A 2 11.77 6.69 11.42
N GLY A 3 12.31 7.12 10.28
CA GLY A 3 11.53 7.45 9.09
C GLY A 3 10.71 6.25 8.62
N VAL A 4 9.46 6.49 8.24
CA VAL A 4 8.61 5.44 7.65
C VAL A 4 9.30 4.94 6.38
N LYS A 5 9.38 3.61 6.18
CA LYS A 5 10.01 3.02 5.00
C LYS A 5 9.34 3.56 3.75
N GLU A 6 10.10 4.12 2.82
CA GLU A 6 9.55 4.55 1.52
C GLU A 6 9.16 3.32 0.70
N CYS A 7 7.87 2.97 0.69
CA CYS A 7 7.30 1.88 -0.09
C CYS A 7 5.81 2.13 -0.36
N CYS A 8 5.18 1.29 -1.18
CA CYS A 8 3.78 1.43 -1.54
C CYS A 8 2.86 1.43 -0.32
N LEU A 9 3.09 0.56 0.67
CA LEU A 9 2.29 0.49 1.89
C LEU A 9 2.25 1.82 2.66
N SER A 10 3.35 2.57 2.67
CA SER A 10 3.45 3.89 3.30
C SER A 10 3.14 5.06 2.36
N CYS A 11 2.75 4.79 1.11
CA CYS A 11 2.49 5.81 0.10
C CYS A 11 1.06 6.33 0.16
N LYS A 12 0.86 7.66 0.08
CA LYS A 12 -0.46 8.30 0.04
C LYS A 12 -1.32 7.88 -1.16
N PHE A 13 -0.67 7.49 -2.26
CA PHE A 13 -1.34 7.12 -3.50
C PHE A 13 -1.74 5.65 -3.58
N PHE A 14 -1.18 4.80 -2.73
CA PHE A 14 -1.47 3.38 -2.72
C PHE A 14 -2.81 3.12 -2.05
N ARG A 15 -3.64 2.29 -2.67
CA ARG A 15 -4.87 1.75 -2.10
C ARG A 15 -4.64 0.26 -1.86
N LEU A 16 -4.56 -0.14 -0.60
CA LEU A 16 -4.41 -1.53 -0.20
C LEU A 16 -5.65 -2.34 -0.64
N VAL A 17 -5.42 -3.53 -1.18
CA VAL A 17 -6.49 -4.45 -1.64
C VAL A 17 -6.51 -5.70 -0.78
N ASP A 18 -5.33 -6.26 -0.50
CA ASP A 18 -5.15 -7.45 0.34
C ASP A 18 -3.89 -7.29 1.22
N ALA A 19 -3.49 -8.36 1.91
CA ALA A 19 -2.36 -8.33 2.85
C ALA A 19 -1.00 -8.05 2.19
N GLU A 20 -0.86 -8.27 0.89
CA GLU A 20 0.40 -8.26 0.15
C GLU A 20 0.41 -7.22 -0.97
N THR A 21 -0.76 -6.92 -1.54
CA THR A 21 -0.91 -6.10 -2.74
C THR A 21 -1.96 -4.99 -2.62
N GLY A 22 -1.87 -4.05 -3.56
CA GLY A 22 -2.83 -2.98 -3.74
C GLY A 22 -2.58 -2.26 -5.05
N VAL A 23 -3.26 -1.15 -5.28
CA VAL A 23 -3.17 -0.41 -6.55
C VAL A 23 -2.54 0.97 -6.39
N CYS A 24 -1.73 1.37 -7.36
CA CYS A 24 -1.15 2.73 -7.41
C CYS A 24 -2.08 3.68 -8.15
N ARG A 25 -2.66 4.67 -7.47
CA ARG A 25 -3.61 5.62 -8.08
C ARG A 25 -2.99 6.73 -8.94
N VAL A 26 -1.66 6.77 -9.05
CA VAL A 26 -0.94 7.75 -9.90
C VAL A 26 -0.63 7.18 -11.28
N GLU A 27 -0.39 5.87 -11.36
CA GLU A 27 -0.14 5.20 -12.64
C GLU A 27 -1.49 4.75 -13.19
N LYS A 28 -2.05 5.50 -14.14
CA LYS A 28 -3.25 5.07 -14.85
C LYS A 28 -2.83 4.26 -16.08
N LEU A 29 -3.35 3.05 -16.21
CA LEU A 29 -3.13 2.19 -17.38
C LEU A 29 -3.94 2.71 -18.57
N ALA A 30 -3.49 2.43 -19.79
CA ALA A 30 -4.15 2.87 -21.02
C ALA A 30 -5.63 2.44 -21.11
N GLY A 31 -6.01 1.33 -20.47
CA GLY A 31 -7.38 0.83 -20.38
C GLY A 31 -8.22 1.37 -19.21
N GLY A 32 -7.77 2.42 -18.51
CA GLY A 32 -8.54 3.06 -17.44
C GLY A 32 -8.38 2.47 -16.04
N GLY A 33 -7.63 1.37 -15.89
CA GLY A 33 -7.31 0.75 -14.60
C GLY A 33 -6.07 1.31 -13.90
N TYR A 34 -5.74 0.73 -12.75
CA TYR A 34 -4.51 1.02 -11.99
C TYR A 34 -3.67 -0.27 -11.87
N PRO A 35 -2.33 -0.19 -11.94
CA PRO A 35 -1.49 -1.35 -11.79
C PRO A 35 -1.51 -1.84 -10.34
N THR A 36 -1.56 -3.16 -10.18
CA THR A 36 -1.29 -3.83 -8.91
C THR A 36 0.19 -3.67 -8.56
N LYS A 37 0.47 -3.36 -7.31
CA LYS A 37 1.81 -3.21 -6.73
C LYS A 37 1.88 -3.99 -5.42
N GLN A 38 3.05 -4.56 -5.16
CA GLN A 38 3.37 -5.14 -3.85
C GLN A 38 3.47 -4.04 -2.79
N THR A 39 3.11 -4.37 -1.55
CA THR A 39 3.15 -3.44 -0.41
C THR A 39 4.55 -2.89 -0.12
N ASP A 40 5.61 -3.64 -0.43
CA ASP A 40 7.01 -3.25 -0.24
C ASP A 40 7.66 -2.61 -1.47
N ALA A 41 6.95 -2.56 -2.61
CA ALA A 41 7.43 -1.94 -3.85
C ALA A 41 7.72 -0.44 -3.66
N ARG A 42 8.59 0.11 -4.51
CA ARG A 42 9.05 1.50 -4.43
C ARG A 42 8.96 2.18 -5.79
N CYS A 43 8.73 3.50 -5.78
CA CYS A 43 8.83 4.32 -6.99
C CYS A 43 9.14 5.77 -6.65
N ALA A 44 9.62 6.53 -7.64
CA ALA A 44 9.98 7.95 -7.48
C ALA A 44 8.79 8.87 -7.18
N LYS A 45 7.55 8.41 -7.40
CA LYS A 45 6.33 9.18 -7.12
C LYS A 45 5.82 8.99 -5.69
N TRP A 46 6.58 8.32 -4.84
CA TRP A 46 6.22 8.06 -3.44
C TRP A 46 6.00 9.37 -2.68
N ARG A 47 5.01 9.37 -1.79
CA ARG A 47 4.76 10.44 -0.82
C ARG A 47 4.24 9.82 0.48
N ASP A 48 4.72 10.33 1.61
CA ASP A 48 4.31 9.83 2.91
C ASP A 48 2.78 9.91 3.09
N SER A 49 2.23 8.84 3.66
CA SER A 49 0.81 8.70 4.01
C SER A 49 0.53 8.96 5.50
N GLY A 50 1.58 9.15 6.31
CA GLY A 50 1.47 9.43 7.73
C GLY A 50 0.74 8.31 8.47
N GLN A 51 -0.32 8.67 9.21
CA GLN A 51 -1.11 7.73 10.01
C GLN A 51 -1.72 6.58 9.19
N GLN A 52 -1.99 6.79 7.90
CA GLN A 52 -2.54 5.76 7.01
C GLN A 52 -1.64 4.52 6.91
N TYR A 53 -0.32 4.68 7.03
CA TYR A 53 0.60 3.55 7.08
C TYR A 53 0.27 2.61 8.24
N PHE A 54 0.09 3.15 9.45
CA PHE A 54 -0.18 2.35 10.65
C PHE A 54 -1.55 1.70 10.62
N ILE A 55 -2.56 2.39 10.08
CA ILE A 55 -3.91 1.82 9.85
C ILE A 55 -3.81 0.59 8.95
N ARG A 56 -3.09 0.70 7.82
CA ARG A 56 -2.89 -0.41 6.88
C ARG A 56 -2.14 -1.58 7.53
N VAL A 57 -1.08 -1.31 8.28
CA VAL A 57 -0.35 -2.35 9.03
C VAL A 57 -1.26 -3.06 10.03
N GLY A 58 -2.10 -2.32 10.76
CA GLY A 58 -3.07 -2.90 11.69
C GLY A 58 -4.05 -3.83 10.99
N TRP A 59 -4.59 -3.40 9.84
CA TRP A 59 -5.49 -4.22 9.04
C TRP A 59 -4.82 -5.49 8.47
N ILE A 60 -3.58 -5.39 7.97
CA ILE A 60 -2.81 -6.56 7.50
C ILE A 60 -2.62 -7.57 8.65
N LYS A 61 -2.28 -7.09 9.85
CA LYS A 61 -2.12 -7.95 11.03
C LYS A 61 -3.42 -8.65 11.40
N ALA A 62 -4.55 -7.94 11.36
CA ALA A 62 -5.87 -8.52 11.64
C ALA A 62 -6.21 -9.63 10.64
N GLN A 63 -6.03 -9.39 9.34
CA GLN A 63 -6.27 -10.43 8.32
C GLN A 63 -5.41 -11.69 8.51
N LYS A 64 -4.14 -11.52 8.91
CA LYS A 64 -3.26 -12.67 9.18
C LYS A 64 -3.68 -13.45 10.43
N ALA A 65 -4.26 -12.77 11.42
CA ALA A 65 -4.75 -13.40 12.64
C ALA A 65 -6.07 -14.16 12.43
N ASP A 66 -6.94 -13.68 11.54
CA ASP A 66 -8.21 -14.32 11.20
C ASP A 66 -8.05 -15.63 10.38
N GLY A 67 -6.85 -15.93 9.88
CA GLY A 67 -6.60 -17.08 9.00
C GLY A 67 -7.35 -16.99 7.65
N PRO A 68 -7.04 -17.84 6.66
CA PRO A 68 -7.91 -17.96 5.48
C PRO A 68 -9.27 -18.48 5.95
N LYS A 69 -10.33 -17.67 5.77
CA LYS A 69 -11.72 -18.12 5.85
C LYS A 69 -12.08 -18.94 4.61
#